data_AF-A0A368JD59-F1
#
_entry.id   AF-A0A368JD59-F1
#
_cell.length_a   1.000
_cell.length_b   1.000
_cell.length_c   1.000
_cell.angle_alpha   90.00
_cell.angle_beta   90.00
_cell.angle_gamma   90.00
#
_symmetry.space_group_name_H-M   'P 1'
#
loop_
_entity.id
_entity.type
_entity.pdbx_description
1 polymer ?
#
loop_
_entity_poly.entity_id
_entity_poly.type
_entity_poly.pdbx_seq_one_letter_code
_entity_poly.pdbx_strand_id
1 'polypeptide(L)'
;MIFILIIDKEILPWIGEPSIYATHYKIDDLLEEIGLFYGVFLVTILIPIFEELAFRLFLKPSGFTIAISVALLLFFFTGDVYYIDSFSYYLRILVCLIVFFVIRRFDKKVLEVYSSVSPSSWIIVSSAIFSLAHITNFDPIHYSVWYLYPIYVLPQFFMGLIASTIRINNGFIWSVLLHMLINGFGAWPKLIT
;
A
#
# COMPACT_ATOMS: atom_id res chain seq x y z
N MET A 1 -3.63 9.04 11.76
CA MET A 1 -4.43 10.24 12.12
C MET A 1 -3.71 11.18 13.09
N ILE A 2 -3.18 10.73 14.24
CA ILE A 2 -2.55 11.64 15.23
C ILE A 2 -1.39 12.49 14.66
N PHE A 3 -0.46 11.88 13.92
CA PHE A 3 0.65 12.63 13.30
C PHE A 3 0.17 13.68 12.31
N ILE A 4 -0.80 13.35 11.45
CA ILE A 4 -1.41 14.29 10.52
C ILE A 4 -1.98 15.48 11.29
N LEU A 5 -2.76 15.23 12.35
CA LEU A 5 -3.36 16.27 13.18
C LEU A 5 -2.32 17.19 13.87
N ILE A 6 -1.18 16.64 14.31
CA ILE A 6 -0.12 17.44 14.94
C ILE A 6 0.49 18.41 13.93
N ILE A 7 0.92 17.91 12.76
CA ILE A 7 1.55 18.75 11.75
C ILE A 7 0.54 19.78 11.21
N ASP A 8 -0.72 19.37 10.97
CA ASP A 8 -1.78 20.25 10.48
C ASP A 8 -2.10 21.40 11.44
N LYS A 9 -2.09 21.14 12.75
CA LYS A 9 -2.46 22.14 13.76
C LYS A 9 -1.29 23.03 14.19
N GLU A 10 -0.09 22.47 14.24
CA GLU A 10 1.06 23.15 14.86
C GLU A 10 2.07 23.68 13.82
N ILE A 11 2.25 22.99 12.68
CA ILE A 11 3.30 23.32 11.70
C ILE A 11 2.75 24.09 10.51
N LEU A 12 1.68 23.60 9.88
CA LEU A 12 1.13 24.23 8.66
C LEU A 12 0.74 25.71 8.86
N PRO A 13 0.12 26.12 9.99
CA PRO A 13 -0.18 27.52 10.24
C PRO A 13 1.08 28.39 10.37
N TRP A 14 2.17 27.83 10.89
CA TRP A 14 3.45 28.55 11.05
C TRP A 14 4.12 28.85 9.69
N ILE A 15 3.94 27.95 8.71
CA ILE A 15 4.46 28.13 7.34
C ILE A 15 3.45 28.79 6.38
N GLY A 16 2.24 29.12 6.85
CA GLY A 16 1.21 29.79 6.04
C GLY A 16 0.49 28.89 5.04
N GLU A 17 0.52 27.58 5.25
CA GLU A 17 -0.06 26.58 4.34
C GLU A 17 -1.42 26.07 4.85
N PRO A 18 -2.35 25.72 3.96
CA PRO A 18 -3.66 25.20 4.35
C PRO A 18 -3.56 23.79 4.93
N SER A 19 -4.60 23.40 5.69
CA SER A 19 -4.76 22.05 6.23
C SER A 19 -4.73 20.99 5.11
N ILE A 20 -3.82 20.01 5.24
CA ILE A 20 -3.75 18.87 4.31
C ILE A 20 -4.69 17.75 4.79
N TYR A 21 -5.04 17.72 6.07
CA TYR A 21 -6.05 16.78 6.59
C TYR A 21 -7.37 16.86 5.81
N ALA A 22 -7.75 18.04 5.31
CA ALA A 22 -8.93 18.23 4.48
C ALA A 22 -8.89 17.46 3.14
N THR A 23 -7.69 17.19 2.61
CA THR A 23 -7.47 16.42 1.37
C THR A 23 -7.28 14.94 1.59
N HIS A 24 -7.24 14.48 2.85
CA HIS A 24 -7.12 13.07 3.12
C HIS A 24 -8.40 12.36 2.67
N TYR A 25 -8.28 11.50 1.66
CA TYR A 25 -9.38 10.75 1.07
C TYR A 25 -10.11 9.99 2.17
N LYS A 26 -11.36 10.37 2.42
CA LYS A 26 -12.11 9.80 3.52
C LYS A 26 -12.70 8.50 3.04
N ILE A 27 -12.51 7.47 3.87
CA ILE A 27 -13.22 6.21 3.70
C ILE A 27 -14.74 6.43 3.59
N ASP A 28 -15.30 7.49 4.16
CA ASP A 28 -16.72 7.86 4.00
C ASP A 28 -17.07 8.17 2.54
N ASP A 29 -16.24 8.97 1.84
CA ASP A 29 -16.45 9.33 0.45
C ASP A 29 -16.44 8.07 -0.44
N LEU A 30 -15.52 7.14 -0.18
CA LEU A 30 -15.50 5.83 -0.85
C LEU A 30 -16.79 5.04 -0.59
N LEU A 31 -17.21 4.96 0.67
CA LEU A 31 -18.39 4.18 1.05
C LEU A 31 -19.68 4.74 0.46
N GLU A 32 -19.77 6.06 0.30
CA GLU A 32 -20.87 6.72 -0.42
C GLU A 32 -20.85 6.37 -1.91
N GLU A 33 -19.68 6.35 -2.53
CA GLU A 33 -19.52 6.07 -3.96
C GLU A 33 -19.83 4.62 -4.34
N ILE A 34 -19.23 3.65 -3.64
CA ILE A 34 -19.29 2.22 -4.00
C ILE A 34 -20.27 1.42 -3.12
N GLY A 35 -20.90 2.07 -2.15
CA GLY A 35 -21.86 1.49 -1.22
C GLY A 35 -21.22 0.91 0.05
N LEU A 36 -21.89 1.14 1.19
CA LEU A 36 -21.37 0.84 2.54
C LEU A 36 -20.86 -0.60 2.70
N PHE A 37 -21.68 -1.61 2.45
CA PHE A 37 -21.29 -3.01 2.67
C PHE A 37 -20.15 -3.43 1.75
N TYR A 38 -20.20 -3.05 0.48
CA TYR A 38 -19.18 -3.40 -0.50
C TYR A 38 -17.85 -2.69 -0.20
N GLY A 39 -17.88 -1.40 0.11
CA GLY A 39 -16.67 -0.66 0.44
C GLY A 39 -16.04 -1.10 1.75
N VAL A 40 -16.82 -1.45 2.79
CA VAL A 40 -16.27 -2.06 4.01
C VAL A 40 -15.63 -3.41 3.68
N PHE A 41 -16.29 -4.28 2.91
CA PHE A 41 -15.70 -5.56 2.49
C PHE A 41 -14.39 -5.35 1.71
N LEU A 42 -14.37 -4.40 0.78
CA LEU A 42 -13.22 -4.08 -0.04
C LEU A 42 -12.05 -3.60 0.82
N VAL A 43 -12.22 -2.55 1.63
CA VAL A 43 -11.17 -1.95 2.47
C VAL A 43 -10.64 -2.90 3.53
N THR A 44 -11.48 -3.80 4.04
CA THR A 44 -11.10 -4.70 5.14
C THR A 44 -10.58 -6.05 4.69
N ILE A 45 -10.91 -6.51 3.48
CA ILE A 45 -10.54 -7.85 3.01
C ILE A 45 -9.74 -7.78 1.71
N LEU A 46 -10.31 -7.22 0.64
CA LEU A 46 -9.69 -7.26 -0.68
C LEU A 46 -8.42 -6.40 -0.75
N ILE A 47 -8.47 -5.17 -0.24
CA ILE A 47 -7.32 -4.26 -0.23
C ILE A 47 -6.16 -4.88 0.57
N PRO A 48 -6.34 -5.32 1.84
CA PRO A 48 -5.26 -5.94 2.59
C PRO A 48 -4.63 -7.14 1.89
N ILE A 49 -5.43 -8.03 1.27
CA ILE A 49 -4.88 -9.17 0.53
C ILE A 49 -4.01 -8.69 -0.63
N PHE A 50 -4.52 -7.76 -1.44
CA PHE A 50 -3.79 -7.20 -2.57
C PHE A 50 -2.48 -6.55 -2.12
N GLU A 51 -2.52 -5.71 -1.09
CA GLU A 51 -1.36 -5.02 -0.57
C GLU A 51 -0.32 -5.99 0.01
N GLU A 52 -0.74 -7.01 0.75
CA GLU A 52 0.19 -8.05 1.23
C GLU A 52 0.85 -8.82 0.08
N LEU A 53 0.12 -9.11 -1.01
CA LEU A 53 0.69 -9.74 -2.21
C LEU A 53 1.71 -8.82 -2.90
N ALA A 54 1.38 -7.55 -3.08
CA ALA A 54 2.23 -6.58 -3.77
C ALA A 54 3.47 -6.24 -2.94
N PHE A 55 3.29 -5.87 -1.67
CA PHE A 55 4.33 -5.26 -0.86
C PHE A 55 5.12 -6.24 0.01
N ARG A 56 4.59 -7.45 0.30
CA ARG A 56 5.22 -8.39 1.27
C ARG A 56 5.50 -9.78 0.74
N LEU A 57 4.88 -10.21 -0.36
CA LEU A 57 5.04 -11.59 -0.83
C LEU A 57 6.51 -11.91 -1.15
N PHE A 58 7.25 -10.97 -1.75
CA PHE A 58 8.67 -11.09 -2.07
C PHE A 58 9.60 -11.26 -0.86
N LEU A 59 9.19 -10.89 0.36
CA LEU A 59 10.03 -10.99 1.57
C LEU A 59 10.40 -12.44 1.93
N LYS A 60 9.63 -13.42 1.46
CA LYS A 60 10.05 -14.82 1.39
C LYS A 60 10.41 -15.12 -0.07
N PRO A 61 11.70 -14.99 -0.45
CA PRO A 61 12.07 -14.91 -1.85
C PRO A 61 12.00 -16.27 -2.54
N SER A 62 11.35 -16.26 -3.67
CA SER A 62 11.43 -17.23 -4.75
C SER A 62 11.23 -16.44 -6.04
N GLY A 63 11.71 -16.93 -7.16
CA GLY A 63 11.47 -16.24 -8.44
C GLY A 63 9.98 -16.02 -8.70
N PHE A 64 9.10 -16.88 -8.18
CA PHE A 64 7.65 -16.76 -8.27
C PHE A 64 7.08 -15.66 -7.39
N THR A 65 7.45 -15.62 -6.10
CA THR A 65 6.95 -14.60 -5.16
C THR A 65 7.45 -13.20 -5.53
N ILE A 66 8.70 -13.08 -6.00
CA ILE A 66 9.26 -11.82 -6.50
C ILE A 66 8.52 -11.37 -7.76
N ALA A 67 8.29 -12.28 -8.73
CA ALA A 67 7.57 -11.96 -9.95
C ALA A 67 6.14 -11.44 -9.69
N ILE A 68 5.41 -12.08 -8.76
CA ILE A 68 4.06 -11.64 -8.38
C ILE A 68 4.10 -10.24 -7.74
N SER A 69 4.96 -10.04 -6.73
CA SER A 69 5.04 -8.74 -6.07
C SER A 69 5.39 -7.63 -7.05
N VAL A 70 6.39 -7.82 -7.92
CA VAL A 70 6.77 -6.81 -8.91
C VAL A 70 5.65 -6.54 -9.91
N ALA A 71 4.96 -7.58 -10.40
CA ALA A 71 3.83 -7.40 -11.31
C ALA A 71 2.67 -6.63 -10.65
N LEU A 72 2.35 -6.93 -9.38
CA LEU A 72 1.27 -6.25 -8.66
C LEU A 72 1.65 -4.82 -8.25
N LEU A 73 2.92 -4.56 -7.90
CA LEU A 73 3.41 -3.20 -7.67
C LEU A 73 3.32 -2.37 -8.95
N LEU A 74 3.73 -2.94 -10.08
CA LEU A 74 3.59 -2.28 -11.38
C LEU A 74 2.12 -1.97 -11.69
N PHE A 75 1.23 -2.94 -11.43
CA PHE A 75 -0.20 -2.71 -11.56
C PHE A 75 -0.64 -1.54 -10.68
N PHE A 76 -0.37 -1.59 -9.38
CA PHE A 76 -0.74 -0.57 -8.41
C PHE A 76 -0.28 0.85 -8.81
N PHE A 77 0.99 1.02 -9.19
CA PHE A 77 1.55 2.35 -9.48
C PHE A 77 1.20 2.91 -10.87
N THR A 78 0.53 2.15 -11.74
CA THR A 78 0.20 2.58 -13.10
C THR A 78 -1.26 3.01 -13.28
N GLY A 79 -2.07 2.98 -12.23
CA GLY A 79 -3.43 3.50 -12.24
C GLY A 79 -4.33 2.82 -11.20
N ASP A 80 -5.62 3.10 -11.26
CA ASP A 80 -6.56 2.56 -10.28
C ASP A 80 -6.64 1.03 -10.31
N VAL A 81 -6.82 0.46 -9.13
CA VAL A 81 -6.85 -1.00 -8.93
C VAL A 81 -8.27 -1.54 -9.12
N TYR A 82 -9.30 -0.76 -8.78
CA TYR A 82 -10.68 -1.23 -8.66
C TYR A 82 -11.56 -0.94 -9.88
N TYR A 83 -11.25 0.12 -10.64
CA TYR A 83 -12.04 0.48 -11.82
C TYR A 83 -11.56 -0.31 -13.04
N ILE A 84 -12.37 -1.29 -13.44
CA ILE A 84 -12.17 -2.08 -14.66
C ILE A 84 -12.74 -1.28 -15.83
N ASP A 85 -12.03 -0.23 -16.21
CA ASP A 85 -12.48 0.63 -17.30
C ASP A 85 -11.32 0.90 -18.27
N SER A 86 -11.65 0.84 -19.56
CA SER A 86 -10.79 1.09 -20.71
C SER A 86 -9.78 0.00 -21.13
N PHE A 87 -9.34 0.14 -22.38
CA PHE A 87 -8.19 -0.55 -22.96
C PHE A 87 -6.92 -0.46 -22.10
N SER A 88 -6.75 0.64 -21.33
CA SER A 88 -5.59 0.84 -20.46
C SER A 88 -5.51 -0.21 -19.35
N TYR A 89 -6.65 -0.61 -18.77
CA TYR A 89 -6.70 -1.64 -17.73
C TYR A 89 -6.18 -2.98 -18.23
N TYR A 90 -6.67 -3.43 -19.39
CA TYR A 90 -6.22 -4.69 -20.01
C TYR A 90 -4.77 -4.63 -20.48
N LEU A 91 -4.33 -3.48 -20.98
CA LEU A 91 -2.92 -3.27 -21.35
C LEU A 91 -2.01 -3.40 -20.12
N ARG A 92 -2.39 -2.82 -18.96
CA ARG A 92 -1.65 -2.97 -17.70
C ARG A 92 -1.55 -4.44 -17.28
N ILE A 93 -2.65 -5.20 -17.35
CA ILE A 93 -2.62 -6.65 -17.08
C ILE A 93 -1.65 -7.38 -18.01
N LEU A 94 -1.70 -7.08 -19.31
CA LEU A 94 -0.79 -7.68 -20.29
C LEU A 94 0.68 -7.38 -19.95
N VAL A 95 0.99 -6.13 -19.60
CA VAL A 95 2.35 -5.73 -19.17
C VAL A 95 2.75 -6.48 -17.91
N CYS A 96 1.87 -6.58 -16.90
CA CYS A 96 2.13 -7.33 -15.67
C CYS A 96 2.42 -8.81 -15.96
N LEU A 97 1.68 -9.44 -16.88
CA LEU A 97 1.93 -10.82 -17.31
C LEU A 97 3.28 -10.96 -18.01
N ILE A 98 3.64 -10.03 -18.91
CA ILE A 98 4.95 -10.02 -19.58
C ILE A 98 6.06 -9.91 -18.53
N VAL A 99 5.96 -8.94 -17.61
CA VAL A 99 6.95 -8.75 -16.53
C VAL A 99 7.08 -9.99 -15.66
N PHE A 100 5.95 -10.60 -15.30
CA PHE A 100 5.94 -11.87 -14.57
C PHE A 100 6.76 -12.93 -15.33
N PHE A 101 6.44 -13.22 -16.60
CA PHE A 101 7.15 -14.25 -17.36
C PHE A 101 8.63 -13.92 -17.60
N VAL A 102 8.97 -12.64 -17.79
CA VAL A 102 10.37 -12.20 -17.91
C VAL A 102 11.13 -12.48 -16.61
N ILE A 103 10.61 -12.10 -15.45
CA ILE A 103 11.27 -12.39 -14.16
C ILE A 103 11.42 -13.90 -13.97
N ARG A 104 10.36 -14.67 -14.27
CA ARG A 104 10.37 -16.13 -14.17
C ARG A 104 11.41 -16.79 -15.08
N ARG A 105 11.69 -16.20 -16.25
CA ARG A 105 12.73 -16.69 -17.17
C ARG A 105 14.14 -16.56 -16.59
N PHE A 106 14.36 -15.66 -15.63
CA PHE A 106 15.64 -15.36 -15.00
C PHE A 106 15.69 -15.63 -13.49
N ASP A 107 14.83 -16.52 -12.99
CA ASP A 107 14.71 -16.89 -11.56
C ASP A 107 16.04 -16.96 -10.80
N LYS A 108 17.02 -17.72 -11.33
CA LYS A 108 18.31 -17.92 -10.67
C LYS A 108 19.06 -16.60 -10.47
N LYS A 109 19.08 -15.75 -11.51
CA LYS A 109 19.77 -14.46 -11.46
C LYS A 109 19.03 -13.47 -10.55
N VAL A 110 17.70 -13.49 -10.58
CA VAL A 110 16.86 -12.69 -9.70
C VAL A 110 17.11 -13.04 -8.23
N LEU A 111 17.19 -14.33 -7.90
CA LEU A 111 17.48 -14.78 -6.54
C LEU A 111 18.92 -14.46 -6.11
N GLU A 112 19.89 -14.53 -7.02
CA GLU A 112 21.28 -14.11 -6.76
C GLU A 112 21.34 -12.62 -6.38
N VAL A 113 20.69 -11.75 -7.16
CA VAL A 113 20.61 -10.31 -6.87
C VAL A 113 19.81 -10.03 -5.59
N TYR A 114 18.72 -10.76 -5.36
CA TYR A 114 17.96 -10.62 -4.12
C TYR A 114 18.81 -10.94 -2.89
N SER A 115 19.60 -12.01 -2.98
CA SER A 115 20.42 -12.54 -1.89
C SER A 115 21.67 -11.70 -1.64
N SER A 116 22.08 -10.82 -2.58
CA SER A 116 23.18 -9.87 -2.34
C SER A 116 22.78 -8.68 -1.46
N VAL A 117 21.50 -8.54 -1.13
CA VAL A 117 20.96 -7.50 -0.26
C VAL A 117 20.53 -8.13 1.07
N SER A 118 20.79 -7.42 2.18
CA SER A 118 20.47 -7.96 3.51
C SER A 118 18.95 -8.13 3.71
N PRO A 119 18.49 -9.15 4.45
CA PRO A 119 17.06 -9.32 4.75
C PRO A 119 16.42 -8.10 5.42
N SER A 120 17.13 -7.43 6.33
CA SER A 120 16.65 -6.22 7.00
C SER A 120 16.45 -5.05 6.02
N SER A 121 17.30 -4.94 5.00
CA SER A 121 17.11 -3.94 3.94
C SER A 121 15.82 -4.19 3.16
N TRP A 122 15.46 -5.44 2.87
CA TRP A 122 14.20 -5.76 2.20
C TRP A 122 12.97 -5.43 3.03
N ILE A 123 13.04 -5.61 4.36
CA ILE A 123 11.99 -5.17 5.29
C ILE A 123 11.80 -3.64 5.21
N ILE A 124 12.89 -2.88 5.25
CA ILE A 124 12.86 -1.42 5.16
C ILE A 124 12.31 -0.98 3.80
N VAL A 125 12.78 -1.57 2.70
CA VAL A 125 12.29 -1.28 1.34
C VAL A 125 10.80 -1.55 1.25
N SER A 126 10.34 -2.74 1.63
CA SER A 126 8.91 -3.13 1.65
C SER A 126 8.06 -2.12 2.44
N SER A 127 8.53 -1.73 3.61
CA SER A 127 7.82 -0.80 4.50
C SER A 127 7.79 0.62 3.94
N ALA A 128 8.88 1.06 3.30
CA ALA A 128 8.97 2.35 2.65
C ALA A 128 8.06 2.44 1.42
N ILE A 129 8.10 1.46 0.52
CA ILE A 129 7.23 1.48 -0.68
C ILE A 129 5.74 1.42 -0.31
N PHE A 130 5.38 0.64 0.71
CA PHE A 130 4.01 0.57 1.23
C PHE A 130 3.58 1.90 1.84
N SER A 131 4.44 2.51 2.66
CA SER A 131 4.16 3.81 3.27
C SER A 131 3.98 4.90 2.21
N LEU A 132 4.90 4.99 1.24
CA LEU A 132 4.83 5.99 0.17
C LEU A 132 3.60 5.78 -0.74
N ALA A 133 3.16 4.54 -0.96
CA ALA A 133 1.93 4.25 -1.67
C ALA A 133 0.71 4.92 -1.02
N HIS A 134 0.70 5.10 0.31
CA HIS A 134 -0.40 5.76 1.03
C HIS A 134 -0.43 7.28 0.87
N ILE A 135 0.55 7.89 0.19
CA ILE A 135 0.45 9.30 -0.22
C ILE A 135 -0.73 9.48 -1.20
N THR A 136 -1.11 8.42 -1.93
CA THR A 136 -2.30 8.44 -2.80
C THR A 136 -3.62 8.61 -2.05
N ASN A 137 -3.64 8.45 -0.73
CA ASN A 137 -4.80 8.78 0.10
C ASN A 137 -4.96 10.28 0.33
N PHE A 138 -4.24 11.14 -0.39
CA PHE A 138 -4.38 12.59 -0.33
C PHE A 138 -4.69 13.10 -1.73
N ASP A 139 -5.86 13.68 -1.93
CA ASP A 139 -6.30 14.23 -3.20
C ASP A 139 -7.08 15.54 -2.98
N PRO A 140 -6.67 16.68 -3.57
CA PRO A 140 -5.46 16.87 -4.36
C PRO A 140 -4.16 16.86 -3.53
N ILE A 141 -3.04 16.56 -4.17
CA ILE A 141 -1.72 16.71 -3.58
C ILE A 141 -1.33 18.19 -3.49
N HIS A 142 -0.98 18.64 -2.28
CA HIS A 142 -0.47 19.99 -2.02
C HIS A 142 1.04 20.05 -2.21
N TYR A 143 1.48 20.52 -3.37
CA TYR A 143 2.90 20.56 -3.72
C TYR A 143 3.75 21.52 -2.89
N SER A 144 3.19 22.55 -2.27
CA SER A 144 3.93 23.48 -1.40
C SER A 144 4.54 22.81 -0.17
N VAL A 145 3.94 21.69 0.24
CA VAL A 145 4.23 20.94 1.47
C VAL A 145 4.62 19.49 1.17
N TRP A 146 5.07 19.22 -0.06
CA TRP A 146 5.34 17.87 -0.55
C TRP A 146 6.33 17.08 0.32
N TYR A 147 7.29 17.78 0.92
CA TYR A 147 8.32 17.22 1.79
C TYR A 147 7.77 16.72 3.14
N LEU A 148 6.54 17.07 3.50
CA LEU A 148 5.87 16.60 4.72
C LEU A 148 5.13 15.26 4.51
N TYR A 149 4.82 14.86 3.27
CA TYR A 149 4.12 13.59 3.01
C TYR A 149 4.80 12.36 3.59
N PRO A 150 6.13 12.18 3.48
CA PRO A 150 6.81 11.06 4.13
C PRO A 150 6.60 10.99 5.66
N ILE A 151 6.40 12.14 6.32
CA ILE A 151 6.10 12.22 7.76
C ILE A 151 4.63 11.84 8.01
N TYR A 152 3.71 12.26 7.14
CA TYR A 152 2.28 11.92 7.26
C TYR A 152 2.00 10.43 7.17
N VAL A 153 2.74 9.72 6.30
CA VAL A 153 2.62 8.27 6.12
C VAL A 153 3.51 7.46 7.07
N LEU A 154 4.19 8.10 8.02
CA LEU A 154 5.05 7.41 8.99
C LEU A 154 4.33 6.31 9.80
N PRO A 155 3.05 6.46 10.21
CA PRO A 155 2.31 5.36 10.82
C PRO A 155 2.26 4.10 9.93
N GLN A 156 2.08 4.28 8.62
CA GLN A 156 2.06 3.20 7.64
C GLN A 156 3.44 2.58 7.46
N PHE A 157 4.52 3.37 7.58
CA PHE A 157 5.87 2.82 7.62
C PHE A 157 6.07 1.88 8.82
N PHE A 158 5.68 2.29 10.03
CA PHE A 158 5.76 1.43 11.22
C PHE A 158 4.86 0.20 11.12
N MET A 159 3.64 0.35 10.59
CA MET A 159 2.78 -0.80 10.27
C MET A 159 3.52 -1.74 9.31
N GLY A 160 4.10 -1.20 8.24
CA GLY A 160 4.88 -1.96 7.27
C GLY A 160 6.02 -2.76 7.91
N LEU A 161 6.75 -2.19 8.87
CA LEU A 161 7.81 -2.88 9.60
C LEU A 161 7.26 -4.06 10.43
N ILE A 162 6.13 -3.85 11.11
CA ILE A 162 5.45 -4.87 11.92
C ILE A 162 4.95 -6.01 11.02
N ALA A 163 4.19 -5.68 9.97
CA ALA A 163 3.65 -6.64 9.01
C ALA A 163 4.77 -7.42 8.29
N SER A 164 5.85 -6.76 7.88
CA SER A 164 7.01 -7.42 7.26
C SER A 164 7.66 -8.43 8.20
N THR A 165 7.79 -8.07 9.49
CA THR A 165 8.32 -8.97 10.52
C THR A 165 7.41 -10.19 10.71
N ILE A 166 6.09 -9.99 10.79
CA ILE A 166 5.09 -11.07 10.90
C ILE A 166 5.10 -11.96 9.65
N ARG A 167 5.20 -11.38 8.46
CA ARG A 167 5.33 -12.11 7.20
C ARG A 167 6.50 -13.08 7.23
N ILE A 168 7.66 -12.63 7.72
CA ILE A 168 8.88 -13.44 7.78
C ILE A 168 8.75 -14.53 8.85
N ASN A 169 8.33 -14.16 10.06
CA ASN A 169 8.34 -15.06 11.22
C ASN A 169 7.14 -16.01 11.26
N ASN A 170 5.95 -15.56 10.86
CA ASN A 170 4.69 -16.29 11.00
C ASN A 170 4.11 -16.71 9.63
N GLY A 171 4.40 -15.97 8.55
CA GLY A 171 3.96 -16.29 7.19
C GLY A 171 2.90 -15.35 6.63
N PHE A 172 2.41 -15.64 5.42
CA PHE A 172 1.49 -14.76 4.67
C PHE A 172 0.21 -14.46 5.44
N ILE A 173 -0.46 -15.52 5.88
CA ILE A 173 -1.83 -15.46 6.39
C ILE A 173 -1.88 -14.59 7.65
N TRP A 174 -0.89 -14.71 8.53
CA TRP A 174 -0.83 -13.90 9.76
C TRP A 174 -0.62 -12.41 9.48
N SER A 175 0.17 -12.07 8.46
CA SER A 175 0.35 -10.69 8.03
C SER A 175 -0.96 -10.11 7.48
N VAL A 176 -1.64 -10.88 6.63
CA VAL A 176 -2.97 -10.52 6.07
C VAL A 176 -4.00 -10.33 7.18
N LEU A 177 -4.14 -11.28 8.11
CA LEU A 177 -5.13 -11.21 9.18
C LEU A 177 -4.90 -9.99 10.10
N LEU A 178 -3.64 -9.68 10.43
CA LEU A 178 -3.34 -8.46 11.19
C LEU A 178 -3.75 -7.21 10.40
N HIS A 179 -3.45 -7.17 9.10
CA HIS A 179 -3.78 -6.04 8.26
C HIS A 179 -5.31 -5.86 8.13
N MET A 180 -6.05 -6.94 7.91
CA MET A 180 -7.52 -6.94 7.92
C MET A 180 -8.09 -6.44 9.25
N LEU A 181 -7.50 -6.85 10.38
CA LEU A 181 -7.92 -6.39 11.71
C LEU A 181 -7.70 -4.89 11.90
N ILE A 182 -6.53 -4.37 11.47
CA ILE A 182 -6.21 -2.94 11.57
C ILE A 182 -7.15 -2.10 10.70
N ASN A 183 -7.37 -2.50 9.44
CA ASN A 183 -8.32 -1.79 8.57
C ASN A 183 -9.77 -1.95 9.05
N GLY A 184 -10.12 -3.14 9.53
CA GLY A 184 -11.41 -3.46 10.13
C GLY A 184 -11.76 -2.55 11.30
N PHE A 185 -10.79 -2.26 12.17
CA PHE A 185 -10.99 -1.32 13.28
C PHE A 185 -11.44 0.08 12.82
N GLY A 186 -10.96 0.54 11.65
CA GLY A 186 -11.37 1.82 11.07
C GLY A 186 -12.70 1.77 10.31
N ALA A 187 -13.01 0.64 9.66
CA ALA A 187 -14.14 0.52 8.74
C ALA A 187 -15.40 -0.10 9.36
N TRP A 188 -15.28 -1.10 10.23
CA TRP A 188 -16.43 -1.83 10.79
C TRP A 188 -17.39 -0.97 11.64
N PRO A 189 -16.95 0.04 12.42
CA PRO A 189 -17.89 0.91 13.14
C PRO A 189 -18.92 1.59 12.23
N LYS A 190 -18.59 1.80 10.95
CA LYS A 190 -19.48 2.43 9.97
C LYS A 190 -20.65 1.55 9.55
N LEU A 191 -20.61 0.24 9.84
CA LEU A 191 -21.73 -0.67 9.57
C LEU A 191 -22.88 -0.54 10.59
N ILE A 192 -22.64 0.13 11.72
CA ILE A 192 -23.57 0.20 12.85
C ILE A 192 -23.94 1.63 13.24
N THR A 193 -23.41 2.63 12.52
CA THR A 193 -23.68 4.07 12.70
C THR A 193 -24.33 4.61 11.44
#